data_AF-A0A2G5CWI1-F1
#
_entry.id   AF-A0A2G5CWI1-F1
#
_cell.length_a   1.000
_cell.length_b   1.000
_cell.length_c   1.000
_cell.angle_alpha   90.00
_cell.angle_beta   90.00
_cell.angle_gamma   90.00
#
_symmetry.space_group_name_H-M   'P 1'
#
loop_
_entity.id
_entity.type
_entity.pdbx_description
1 polymer ?
#
loop_
_entity_poly.entity_id
_entity_poly.type
_entity_poly.pdbx_seq_one_letter_code
_entity_poly.pdbx_strand_id
1 'polypeptide(L)'
;MKKLTHSSQSLLLRLSTRAFSTTATSSDKIVASVLFERLPVVIPKIDPVVYAFQEFSFRWNQQYRRKYPDDVLGRSESKGQGDYQIDYVPAPRVTEADHKNDTKSLQRALDRRLYLLLYGATYGSPKGKPVWHFPEKVYETEETLRKCAESALRSVLGDLSHTYFVGNAPMAHMVIEPTNDMPDISSFKIHTNQHGGKN
;
A
#
# COMPACT_ATOMS: atom_id res chain seq x y z
N MET A 1 -23.24 59.09 -27.26
CA MET A 1 -22.34 58.17 -27.99
C MET A 1 -21.20 57.78 -27.05
N LYS A 2 -21.17 56.54 -26.54
CA LYS A 2 -20.07 56.02 -25.70
C LYS A 2 -19.54 54.77 -26.40
N LYS A 3 -18.28 54.79 -26.86
CA LYS A 3 -17.63 53.66 -27.53
C LYS A 3 -17.13 52.68 -26.47
N LEU A 4 -17.57 51.43 -26.55
CA LEU A 4 -17.02 50.29 -25.83
C LEU A 4 -15.83 49.74 -26.61
N THR A 5 -14.65 49.72 -26.00
CA THR A 5 -13.46 49.06 -26.54
C THR A 5 -13.21 47.79 -25.72
N HIS A 6 -13.43 46.62 -26.32
CA HIS A 6 -13.02 45.34 -25.74
C HIS A 6 -11.52 45.12 -25.97
N SER A 7 -10.76 44.98 -24.89
CA SER A 7 -9.36 44.53 -24.90
C SER A 7 -9.34 43.01 -24.80
N SER A 8 -8.92 42.33 -25.86
CA SER A 8 -8.70 40.88 -25.88
C SER A 8 -7.29 40.59 -25.35
N GLN A 9 -7.19 40.03 -24.14
CA GLN A 9 -5.93 39.49 -23.63
C GLN A 9 -5.78 38.03 -24.07
N SER A 10 -4.76 37.76 -24.88
CA SER A 10 -4.37 36.41 -25.27
C SER A 10 -3.59 35.72 -24.13
N LEU A 11 -4.15 34.64 -23.60
CA LEU A 11 -3.47 33.73 -22.67
C LEU A 11 -2.47 32.87 -23.45
N LEU A 12 -1.20 33.25 -23.43
CA LEU A 12 -0.12 32.37 -23.85
C LEU A 12 0.11 31.31 -22.77
N LEU A 13 -0.35 30.08 -23.01
CA LEU A 13 0.08 28.92 -22.25
C LEU A 13 1.59 28.74 -22.45
N ARG A 14 2.37 29.06 -21.41
CA ARG A 14 3.78 28.66 -21.33
C ARG A 14 3.83 27.14 -21.20
N LEU A 15 4.12 26.44 -22.29
CA LEU A 15 4.59 25.06 -22.22
C LEU A 15 5.94 25.07 -21.49
N SER A 16 5.92 24.75 -20.20
CA SER A 16 7.13 24.45 -19.45
C SER A 16 7.66 23.12 -19.96
N THR A 17 8.73 23.18 -20.74
CA THR A 17 9.56 22.03 -21.08
C THR A 17 10.08 21.42 -19.78
N ARG A 18 9.62 20.21 -19.45
CA ARG A 18 10.21 19.42 -18.35
C ARG A 18 11.66 19.11 -18.71
N ALA A 19 12.60 19.87 -18.16
CA ALA A 19 14.00 19.54 -18.21
C ALA A 19 14.28 18.38 -17.23
N PHE A 20 14.79 17.27 -17.75
CA PHE A 20 15.39 16.22 -16.94
C PHE A 20 16.82 16.68 -16.64
N SER A 21 17.09 17.19 -15.45
CA SER A 21 18.44 17.62 -15.08
C SER A 21 19.25 16.41 -14.61
N THR A 22 20.35 16.12 -15.29
CA THR A 22 21.33 15.08 -14.93
C THR A 22 22.53 15.65 -14.15
N THR A 23 22.48 16.90 -13.72
CA THR A 23 23.52 17.51 -12.87
C THR A 23 22.86 18.40 -11.81
N ALA A 24 22.87 17.96 -10.56
CA ALA A 24 22.42 18.76 -9.42
C ALA A 24 23.63 19.39 -8.74
N THR A 25 23.92 20.64 -9.08
CA THR A 25 24.66 21.59 -8.24
C THR A 25 23.68 22.33 -7.31
N SER A 26 22.82 21.59 -6.60
CA SER A 26 21.94 22.13 -5.56
C SER A 26 22.16 21.37 -4.26
N SER A 27 22.07 22.06 -3.12
CA SER A 27 22.23 21.53 -1.75
C SER A 27 21.13 20.54 -1.34
N ASP A 28 20.23 20.19 -2.25
CA ASP A 28 18.99 19.50 -1.93
C ASP A 28 19.19 17.99 -2.00
N LYS A 29 19.04 17.33 -0.84
CA LYS A 29 19.15 15.88 -0.75
C LYS A 29 17.83 15.23 -1.19
N ILE A 30 17.93 14.27 -2.10
CA ILE A 30 16.80 13.43 -2.50
C ILE A 30 16.74 12.24 -1.54
N VAL A 31 15.54 11.94 -1.04
CA VAL A 31 15.30 10.78 -0.17
C VAL A 31 14.32 9.84 -0.86
N ALA A 32 14.70 8.57 -0.98
CA ALA A 32 13.81 7.52 -1.45
C ALA A 32 13.09 6.92 -0.25
N SER A 33 11.76 7.06 -0.19
CA SER A 33 10.91 6.40 0.80
C SER A 33 10.05 5.31 0.16
N VAL A 34 9.82 4.21 0.89
CA VAL A 34 9.09 3.04 0.40
C VAL A 34 7.85 2.79 1.23
N LEU A 35 6.70 2.87 0.58
CA LEU A 35 5.45 2.39 1.14
C LEU A 35 5.32 0.89 0.83
N PHE A 36 5.55 0.04 1.84
CA PHE A 36 5.36 -1.40 1.72
C PHE A 36 3.99 -1.80 2.24
N GLU A 37 3.19 -2.44 1.38
CA GLU A 37 1.80 -2.77 1.68
C GLU A 37 1.48 -4.26 1.55
N ARG A 38 0.55 -4.72 2.39
CA ARG A 38 -0.07 -6.04 2.32
C ARG A 38 -1.51 -5.86 1.87
N LEU A 39 -1.87 -6.44 0.71
CA LEU A 39 -3.22 -6.34 0.13
C LEU A 39 -4.27 -7.10 0.97
N PRO A 40 -5.56 -6.78 0.86
CA PRO A 40 -6.61 -7.55 1.53
C PRO A 40 -6.63 -8.99 1.00
N VAL A 41 -6.66 -9.95 1.91
CA VAL A 41 -6.75 -11.40 1.62
C VAL A 41 -8.22 -11.82 1.47
N VAL A 42 -9.11 -11.17 2.23
CA VAL A 42 -10.55 -11.46 2.22
C VAL A 42 -11.30 -10.22 1.71
N ILE A 43 -12.43 -10.45 1.04
CA ILE A 43 -13.29 -9.37 0.55
C ILE A 43 -13.83 -8.55 1.76
N PRO A 44 -13.73 -7.21 1.73
CA PRO A 44 -14.29 -6.34 2.76
C PRO A 44 -15.77 -6.59 3.05
N LYS A 45 -16.18 -6.33 4.29
CA LYS A 45 -17.61 -6.39 4.65
C LYS A 45 -18.38 -5.33 3.87
N ILE A 46 -19.45 -5.77 3.21
CA ILE A 46 -20.38 -4.92 2.49
C ILE A 46 -21.17 -4.09 3.51
N ASP A 47 -21.49 -2.85 3.17
CA ASP A 47 -22.34 -1.99 4.00
C ASP A 47 -23.74 -2.62 4.19
N PRO A 48 -24.36 -2.52 5.39
CA PRO A 48 -25.65 -3.15 5.65
C PRO A 48 -26.77 -2.73 4.70
N VAL A 49 -26.78 -1.48 4.21
CA VAL A 49 -27.80 -1.00 3.28
C VAL A 49 -27.63 -1.64 1.90
N VAL A 50 -26.38 -1.74 1.44
CA VAL A 50 -26.05 -2.41 0.17
C VAL A 50 -26.38 -3.89 0.25
N TYR A 51 -26.08 -4.54 1.38
CA TYR A 51 -26.45 -5.93 1.63
C TYR A 51 -27.97 -6.12 1.60
N ALA A 52 -28.73 -5.27 2.29
CA ALA A 52 -30.19 -5.33 2.31
C ALA A 52 -30.80 -5.17 0.90
N PHE A 53 -30.25 -4.24 0.10
CA PHE A 53 -30.67 -4.07 -1.29
C PHE A 53 -30.33 -5.28 -2.16
N GLN A 54 -29.15 -5.88 -1.98
CA GLN A 54 -28.76 -7.09 -2.72
C GLN A 54 -29.68 -8.26 -2.39
N GLU A 55 -30.00 -8.49 -1.11
CA GLU A 55 -30.97 -9.50 -0.67
C GLU A 55 -32.37 -9.24 -1.23
N PHE A 56 -32.83 -7.98 -1.19
CA PHE A 56 -34.09 -7.58 -1.80
C PHE A 56 -34.11 -7.85 -3.31
N SER A 57 -33.07 -7.42 -4.03
CA SER A 57 -32.95 -7.60 -5.47
C SER A 57 -32.87 -9.08 -5.84
N PHE A 58 -32.15 -9.88 -5.06
CA PHE A 58 -32.09 -11.33 -5.23
C PHE A 58 -33.49 -11.93 -5.12
N ARG A 59 -34.23 -11.64 -4.03
CA ARG A 59 -35.60 -12.13 -3.82
C ARG A 59 -36.57 -11.68 -4.91
N TRP A 60 -36.51 -10.40 -5.29
CA TRP A 60 -37.31 -9.83 -6.37
C TRP A 60 -37.05 -10.56 -7.69
N ASN A 61 -35.78 -10.79 -8.03
CA ASN A 61 -35.41 -11.50 -9.24
C ASN A 61 -35.91 -12.94 -9.24
N GLN A 62 -35.91 -13.64 -8.10
CA GLN A 62 -36.42 -15.01 -8.03
C GLN A 62 -37.91 -15.13 -8.40
N GLN A 63 -38.71 -14.06 -8.24
CA GLN A 63 -40.12 -14.06 -8.61
C GLN A 63 -40.33 -14.01 -10.13
N TYR A 64 -39.48 -13.28 -10.85
CA TYR A 64 -39.66 -13.00 -12.28
C TYR A 64 -38.68 -13.77 -13.18
N ARG A 65 -37.64 -14.39 -12.60
CA ARG A 65 -36.69 -15.21 -13.35
C ARG A 65 -37.37 -16.48 -13.85
N ARG A 66 -36.92 -16.92 -15.03
CA ARG A 66 -37.30 -18.21 -15.60
C ARG A 66 -36.92 -19.32 -14.60
N LYS A 67 -37.91 -20.12 -14.19
CA LYS A 67 -37.66 -21.33 -13.40
C LYS A 67 -36.88 -22.31 -14.28
N TYR A 68 -35.76 -22.81 -13.76
CA TYR A 68 -35.00 -23.86 -14.43
C TYR A 68 -35.78 -25.18 -14.39
N PRO A 69 -35.79 -25.98 -15.47
CA PRO A 69 -36.41 -27.29 -15.46
C PRO A 69 -35.78 -28.21 -14.42
N ASP A 70 -36.61 -28.97 -13.71
CA ASP A 70 -36.15 -29.85 -12.62
C ASP A 70 -35.22 -30.96 -13.15
N ASP A 71 -35.38 -31.39 -14.41
CA ASP A 71 -34.50 -32.35 -15.10
C ASP A 71 -33.02 -31.92 -15.12
N VAL A 72 -32.76 -30.60 -15.12
CA VAL A 72 -31.40 -30.04 -15.12
C VAL A 72 -30.81 -30.05 -13.71
N LEU A 73 -31.64 -29.77 -12.68
CA LEU A 73 -31.19 -29.65 -11.30
C LEU A 73 -31.13 -31.00 -10.56
N GLY A 74 -32.08 -31.90 -10.79
CA GLY A 74 -32.20 -33.18 -10.06
C GLY A 74 -31.14 -34.22 -10.42
N ARG A 75 -30.37 -34.02 -11.50
CA ARG A 75 -29.36 -35.00 -11.96
C ARG A 75 -28.25 -35.21 -10.93
N SER A 76 -27.97 -34.24 -10.06
CA SER A 76 -26.96 -34.38 -8.99
C SER A 76 -27.42 -35.22 -7.81
N GLU A 77 -28.72 -35.37 -7.55
CA GLU A 77 -29.24 -36.15 -6.41
C GLU A 77 -28.95 -37.65 -6.56
N SER A 78 -28.81 -38.13 -7.81
CA SER A 78 -28.40 -39.51 -8.11
C SER A 78 -26.91 -39.79 -7.85
N LYS A 79 -26.09 -38.74 -7.71
CA LYS A 79 -24.68 -38.88 -7.33
C LYS A 79 -24.63 -38.88 -5.80
N GLY A 80 -24.42 -40.07 -5.23
CA GLY A 80 -24.29 -40.22 -3.77
C GLY A 80 -23.34 -39.18 -3.16
N GLN A 81 -23.63 -38.78 -1.93
CA GLN A 81 -22.81 -37.84 -1.17
C GLN A 81 -21.40 -38.44 -1.06
N GLY A 82 -20.38 -37.73 -1.55
CA GLY A 82 -19.01 -38.26 -1.62
C GLY A 82 -18.46 -38.68 -0.25
N ASP A 83 -17.36 -39.42 -0.25
CA ASP A 83 -16.78 -40.04 0.96
C ASP A 83 -16.44 -39.06 2.10
N TYR A 84 -16.38 -37.76 1.80
CA TYR A 84 -16.20 -36.69 2.78
C TYR A 84 -17.54 -36.18 3.31
N GLN A 85 -17.90 -36.66 4.51
CA GLN A 85 -19.11 -36.28 5.23
C GLN A 85 -18.91 -35.05 6.14
N ILE A 86 -18.04 -34.13 5.74
CA ILE A 86 -17.81 -32.89 6.49
C ILE A 86 -18.37 -31.74 5.67
N ASP A 87 -19.35 -31.04 6.23
CA ASP A 87 -19.87 -29.82 5.62
C ASP A 87 -18.76 -28.76 5.55
N TYR A 88 -18.66 -28.10 4.41
CA TYR A 88 -17.69 -27.03 4.26
C TYR A 88 -18.05 -25.84 5.16
N VAL A 89 -17.28 -25.65 6.23
CA VAL A 89 -17.36 -24.48 7.10
C VAL A 89 -16.15 -23.58 6.84
N PRO A 90 -16.35 -22.36 6.29
CA PRO A 90 -15.24 -21.46 6.05
C PRO A 90 -14.61 -21.01 7.37
N ALA A 91 -13.30 -20.81 7.36
CA ALA A 91 -12.57 -20.26 8.50
C ALA A 91 -13.12 -18.88 8.91
N PRO A 92 -13.09 -18.54 10.21
CA PRO A 92 -13.56 -17.24 10.68
C PRO A 92 -12.72 -16.11 10.09
N ARG A 93 -13.38 -14.97 9.79
CA ARG A 93 -12.69 -13.78 9.26
C ARG A 93 -11.84 -13.06 10.30
N VAL A 94 -12.14 -13.24 11.58
CA VAL A 94 -11.44 -12.63 12.71
C VAL A 94 -10.41 -13.63 13.19
N THR A 95 -9.14 -13.23 13.19
CA THR A 95 -8.03 -14.08 13.62
C THR A 95 -7.66 -13.81 15.08
N GLU A 96 -6.81 -14.65 15.67
CA GLU A 96 -6.26 -14.40 17.02
C GLU A 96 -5.46 -13.09 17.09
N ALA A 97 -4.81 -12.69 15.99
CA ALA A 97 -4.07 -11.43 15.89
C ALA A 97 -5.00 -10.21 15.90
N ASP A 98 -6.24 -10.35 15.39
CA ASP A 98 -7.28 -9.33 15.51
C ASP A 98 -7.72 -9.16 16.96
N HIS A 99 -7.98 -10.26 17.66
CA HIS A 99 -8.38 -10.23 19.07
C HIS A 99 -7.32 -9.59 19.98
N LYS A 100 -6.03 -9.87 19.71
CA LYS A 100 -4.89 -9.30 20.46
C LYS A 100 -4.48 -7.91 19.96
N ASN A 101 -5.06 -7.42 18.87
CA ASN A 101 -4.66 -6.22 18.15
C ASN A 101 -3.13 -6.17 17.88
N ASP A 102 -2.56 -7.29 17.45
CA ASP A 102 -1.12 -7.39 17.19
C ASP A 102 -0.75 -6.63 15.91
N THR A 103 -0.15 -5.46 16.08
CA THR A 103 0.26 -4.58 14.97
C THR A 103 1.50 -5.08 14.23
N LYS A 104 2.23 -6.07 14.76
CA LYS A 104 3.41 -6.66 14.12
C LYS A 104 3.06 -7.86 13.24
N SER A 105 1.89 -8.47 13.44
CA SER A 105 1.42 -9.61 12.64
C SER A 105 0.78 -9.19 11.33
N LEU A 106 1.08 -9.92 10.24
CA LEU A 106 0.42 -9.77 8.94
C LEU A 106 -0.97 -10.43 8.89
N GLN A 107 -1.26 -11.33 9.83
CA GLN A 107 -2.51 -12.09 9.93
C GLN A 107 -3.64 -11.30 10.61
N ARG A 108 -3.41 -10.02 10.93
CA ARG A 108 -4.41 -9.09 11.45
C ARG A 108 -5.11 -8.36 10.29
N ALA A 109 -6.41 -8.12 10.39
CA ALA A 109 -7.23 -7.35 9.46
C ALA A 109 -7.09 -7.85 8.01
N LEU A 110 -7.49 -9.11 7.79
CA LEU A 110 -7.42 -9.77 6.48
C LEU A 110 -8.25 -9.08 5.40
N ASP A 111 -9.22 -8.27 5.78
CA ASP A 111 -10.11 -7.51 4.90
C ASP A 111 -9.62 -6.09 4.57
N ARG A 112 -8.50 -5.65 5.14
CA ARG A 112 -7.94 -4.30 4.97
C ARG A 112 -6.53 -4.33 4.42
N ARG A 113 -6.08 -3.22 3.83
CA ARG A 113 -4.67 -3.01 3.48
C ARG A 113 -3.88 -2.68 4.74
N LEU A 114 -2.71 -3.30 4.89
CA LEU A 114 -1.75 -2.91 5.92
C LEU A 114 -0.54 -2.22 5.29
N TYR A 115 0.05 -1.31 6.05
CA TYR A 115 1.25 -0.58 5.68
C TYR A 115 2.35 -0.82 6.71
N LEU A 116 3.59 -0.99 6.26
CA LEU A 116 4.75 -1.08 7.14
C LEU A 116 5.18 0.33 7.56
N LEU A 117 5.20 0.57 8.87
CA LEU A 117 5.80 1.77 9.45
C LEU A 117 6.90 1.37 10.42
N LEU A 118 7.94 2.20 10.49
CA LEU A 118 9.08 2.07 11.37
C LEU A 118 9.09 3.21 12.38
N TYR A 119 9.58 2.94 13.58
CA TYR A 119 9.76 3.96 14.60
C TYR A 119 11.24 4.25 14.76
N GLY A 120 11.67 5.49 14.46
CA GLY A 120 13.08 5.85 14.48
C GLY A 120 13.34 7.29 14.05
N ALA A 121 14.61 7.65 13.99
CA ALA A 121 15.04 8.97 13.52
C ALA A 121 15.06 9.00 11.99
N THR A 122 14.43 10.01 11.41
CA THR A 122 14.32 10.21 9.96
C THR A 122 15.09 11.42 9.49
N TYR A 123 15.28 11.48 8.17
CA TYR A 123 15.60 12.73 7.52
C TYR A 123 14.47 13.75 7.78
N GLY A 124 14.78 14.91 8.37
CA GLY A 124 13.78 15.91 8.72
C GLY A 124 13.18 15.82 10.11
N SER A 125 13.56 14.84 10.95
CA SER A 125 12.97 14.75 12.29
C SER A 125 13.42 15.91 13.21
N PRO A 126 12.50 16.65 13.85
CA PRO A 126 12.85 17.73 14.77
C PRO A 126 13.69 17.20 15.94
N LYS A 127 14.95 17.63 16.01
CA LYS A 127 15.88 17.35 17.12
C LYS A 127 16.14 15.84 17.34
N GLY A 128 16.12 15.04 16.29
CA GLY A 128 16.44 13.60 16.36
C GLY A 128 15.46 12.76 17.18
N LYS A 129 14.24 13.28 17.44
CA LYS A 129 13.20 12.51 18.13
C LYS A 129 12.71 11.37 17.23
N PRO A 130 12.44 10.17 17.79
CA PRO A 130 11.92 9.08 16.98
C PRO A 130 10.46 9.36 16.57
N VAL A 131 10.19 9.23 15.27
CA VAL A 131 8.87 9.44 14.65
C VAL A 131 8.53 8.21 13.80
N TRP A 132 7.24 7.92 13.65
CA TRP A 132 6.77 6.89 12.74
C TRP A 132 6.96 7.33 11.29
N HIS A 133 7.63 6.51 10.50
CA HIS A 133 8.00 6.81 9.12
C HIS A 133 8.04 5.56 8.26
N PHE A 134 8.17 5.76 6.95
CA PHE A 134 8.39 4.69 5.99
C PHE A 134 9.87 4.30 5.92
N PRO A 135 10.20 3.06 5.56
CA PRO A 135 11.57 2.72 5.17
C PRO A 135 12.12 3.74 4.15
N GLU A 136 13.15 4.47 4.54
CA GLU A 136 13.71 5.56 3.74
C GLU A 136 15.24 5.51 3.71
N LYS A 137 15.80 6.06 2.62
CA LYS A 137 17.25 6.16 2.41
C LYS A 137 17.57 7.41 1.60
N VAL A 138 18.61 8.13 2.00
CA VAL A 138 19.15 9.26 1.22
C VAL A 138 19.78 8.73 -0.06
N TYR A 139 19.44 9.33 -1.19
CA TYR A 139 19.96 8.95 -2.50
C TYR A 139 21.36 9.55 -2.68
N GLU A 140 22.37 8.68 -2.83
CA GLU A 140 23.76 9.11 -2.96
C GLU A 140 24.48 8.39 -4.10
N THR A 141 24.55 7.06 -4.05
CA THR A 141 25.49 6.27 -4.87
C THR A 141 24.82 5.29 -5.83
N GLU A 142 23.51 5.07 -5.68
CA GLU A 142 22.78 4.07 -6.46
C GLU A 142 22.53 4.51 -7.90
N GLU A 143 22.45 3.56 -8.82
CA GLU A 143 22.21 3.85 -10.24
C GLU A 143 20.82 4.45 -10.53
N THR A 144 19.81 4.03 -9.77
CA THR A 144 18.43 4.47 -9.96
C THR A 144 17.73 4.70 -8.63
N LEU A 145 16.78 5.63 -8.60
CA LEU A 145 15.98 5.89 -7.40
C LEU A 145 15.23 4.64 -6.91
N ARG A 146 14.82 3.77 -7.85
CA ARG A 146 14.23 2.46 -7.53
C ARG A 146 15.21 1.55 -6.79
N LYS A 147 16.46 1.41 -7.26
CA LYS A 147 17.48 0.61 -6.57
C LYS A 147 17.79 1.15 -5.17
N CYS A 148 17.79 2.47 -5.01
CA CYS A 148 17.92 3.10 -3.69
C CYS A 148 16.76 2.73 -2.76
N ALA A 149 15.52 2.80 -3.27
CA ALA A 149 14.32 2.38 -2.56
C ALA A 149 14.35 0.88 -2.19
N GLU A 150 14.73 0.02 -3.12
CA GLU A 150 14.94 -1.41 -2.88
C GLU A 150 15.98 -1.64 -1.79
N SER A 151 17.11 -0.92 -1.81
CA SER A 151 18.12 -0.97 -0.75
C SER A 151 17.58 -0.50 0.60
N ALA A 152 16.73 0.53 0.64
CA ALA A 152 16.08 1.03 1.84
C ALA A 152 15.15 -0.02 2.48
N LEU A 153 14.38 -0.72 1.65
CA LEU A 153 13.51 -1.80 2.15
C LEU A 153 14.33 -3.04 2.56
N ARG A 154 15.39 -3.35 1.81
CA ARG A 154 16.29 -4.48 2.09
C ARG A 154 17.03 -4.33 3.41
N SER A 155 17.40 -3.11 3.81
CA SER A 155 18.05 -2.90 5.11
C SER A 155 17.13 -3.27 6.29
N VAL A 156 15.82 -3.19 6.10
CA VAL A 156 14.79 -3.47 7.11
C VAL A 156 14.37 -4.93 7.10
N LEU A 157 14.07 -5.49 5.93
CA LEU A 157 13.56 -6.86 5.78
C LEU A 157 14.67 -7.92 5.60
N GLY A 158 15.88 -7.50 5.21
CA GLY A 158 16.99 -8.38 4.86
C GLY A 158 16.86 -9.00 3.46
N ASP A 159 15.78 -9.74 3.23
CA ASP A 159 15.46 -10.37 1.94
C ASP A 159 14.25 -9.71 1.25
N LEU A 160 14.32 -9.60 -0.07
CA LEU A 160 13.30 -8.99 -0.93
C LEU A 160 12.57 -10.01 -1.82
N SER A 161 12.84 -11.31 -1.68
CA SER A 161 12.25 -12.39 -2.49
C SER A 161 10.71 -12.38 -2.56
N HIS A 162 10.04 -11.92 -1.51
CA HIS A 162 8.58 -11.86 -1.40
C HIS A 162 8.02 -10.43 -1.56
N THR A 163 8.75 -9.56 -2.25
CA THR A 163 8.36 -8.16 -2.47
C THR A 163 8.30 -7.84 -3.97
N TYR A 164 7.41 -6.93 -4.35
CA TYR A 164 7.27 -6.50 -5.74
C TYR A 164 7.13 -4.98 -5.83
N PHE A 165 8.07 -4.34 -6.51
CA PHE A 165 8.03 -2.91 -6.80
C PHE A 165 7.30 -2.65 -8.12
N VAL A 166 6.18 -1.93 -8.06
CA VAL A 166 5.22 -1.72 -9.15
C VAL A 166 5.83 -1.05 -10.38
N GLY A 167 6.79 -0.13 -10.21
CA GLY A 167 7.38 0.61 -11.32
C GLY A 167 8.64 1.39 -10.92
N ASN A 168 9.29 1.99 -11.92
CA ASN A 168 10.52 2.78 -11.72
C ASN A 168 10.22 4.25 -11.37
N ALA A 169 9.04 4.75 -11.71
CA ALA A 169 8.63 6.10 -11.39
C ALA A 169 8.17 6.19 -9.91
N PRO A 170 8.52 7.27 -9.18
CA PRO A 170 8.01 7.48 -7.84
C PRO A 170 6.49 7.71 -7.86
N MET A 171 5.81 7.28 -6.80
CA MET A 171 4.36 7.46 -6.66
C MET A 171 3.97 8.90 -6.30
N ALA A 172 4.77 9.54 -5.45
CA ALA A 172 4.58 10.90 -4.98
C ALA A 172 5.92 11.53 -4.63
N HIS A 173 5.93 12.86 -4.43
CA HIS A 173 7.06 13.58 -3.85
C HIS A 173 6.55 14.44 -2.70
N MET A 174 7.42 14.64 -1.69
CA MET A 174 7.17 15.52 -0.56
C MET A 174 8.43 16.38 -0.37
N VAL A 175 8.25 17.70 -0.30
CA VAL A 175 9.34 18.63 -0.03
C VAL A 175 9.40 18.87 1.47
N ILE A 176 10.55 18.58 2.07
CA ILE A 176 10.82 18.87 3.47
C ILE A 176 11.69 20.12 3.50
N GLU A 177 11.20 21.19 4.12
CA GLU A 177 11.99 22.41 4.25
C GLU A 177 13.23 22.15 5.12
N PRO A 178 14.43 22.58 4.69
CA PRO A 178 15.63 22.43 5.49
C PRO A 178 15.49 23.28 6.75
N THR A 179 15.44 22.63 7.91
CA THR A 179 15.63 23.32 9.18
C THR A 179 17.13 23.50 9.38
N ASN A 180 17.58 24.73 9.66
CA ASN A 180 19.00 25.12 9.73
C ASN A 180 19.86 24.33 10.74
N ASP A 181 19.27 23.44 11.55
CA ASP A 181 19.91 22.70 12.64
C ASP A 181 19.94 21.18 12.42
N MET A 182 19.93 20.69 11.18
CA MET A 182 19.96 19.24 10.93
C MET A 182 21.39 18.65 10.95
N PRO A 183 21.72 17.72 11.86
CA PRO A 183 22.91 16.91 11.72
C PRO A 183 22.78 15.98 10.51
N ASP A 184 23.90 15.76 9.81
CA ASP A 184 23.98 14.84 8.67
C ASP A 184 23.85 13.39 9.16
N ILE A 185 22.61 12.95 9.37
CA ILE A 185 22.33 11.59 9.86
C ILE A 185 22.33 10.66 8.65
N SER A 186 23.41 9.88 8.49
CA SER A 186 23.39 8.72 7.61
C SER A 186 22.32 7.73 8.11
N SER A 187 21.34 7.40 7.28
CA SER A 187 20.22 6.53 7.64
C SER A 187 20.68 5.10 7.98
N PHE A 188 20.39 4.67 9.22
CA PHE A 188 20.29 3.31 9.78
C PHE A 188 21.47 2.32 9.62
N LYS A 189 22.28 2.19 10.70
CA LYS A 189 22.97 0.93 11.06
C LYS A 189 22.09 0.12 12.03
N ILE A 190 21.41 -0.92 11.55
CA ILE A 190 20.77 -1.89 12.45
C ILE A 190 21.87 -2.72 13.12
N HIS A 191 21.98 -2.66 14.44
CA HIS A 191 22.81 -3.60 15.19
C HIS A 191 22.11 -4.96 15.20
N THR A 192 22.56 -5.88 14.35
CA THR A 192 22.15 -7.27 14.43
C THR A 192 22.82 -7.89 15.65
N ASN A 193 22.03 -8.28 16.65
CA ASN A 193 22.52 -9.13 17.74
C ASN A 193 22.82 -10.52 17.15
N GLN A 194 24.07 -10.74 16.76
CA GLN A 194 24.62 -12.06 16.47
C GLN A 194 24.59 -12.88 17.77
N HIS A 195 23.53 -13.67 17.99
CA HIS A 195 23.58 -14.76 18.97
C HIS A 195 24.39 -15.90 18.35
N GLY A 196 25.72 -15.82 18.50
CA GLY A 196 26.62 -16.95 18.29
C GLY A 196 26.35 -17.99 19.36
N GLY A 197 25.56 -19.00 19.03
CA GLY A 197 25.47 -20.23 19.81
C GLY A 197 26.80 -20.95 19.76
N LYS A 198 27.54 -20.92 20.87
CA LYS A 198 28.50 -21.98 21.19
C LYS A 198 27.67 -23.15 21.73
N ASN A 199 27.72 -24.28 21.03
CA ASN A 199 27.80 -25.63 21.56
C ASN A 199 28.30 -26.54 20.44
#